data_AF-A0A6B2DKR8-F1
#
_entry.id   AF-A0A6B2DKR8-F1
#
_cell.length_a   1.000
_cell.length_b   1.000
_cell.length_c   1.000
_cell.angle_alpha   90.00
_cell.angle_beta   90.00
_cell.angle_gamma   90.00
#
_symmetry.space_group_name_H-M   'P 1'
#
loop_
_entity.id
_entity.type
_entity.pdbx_description
1 polymer ?
#
loop_
_entity_poly.entity_id
_entity_poly.type
_entity_poly.pdbx_seq_one_letter_code
_entity_poly.pdbx_strand_id
1 'polypeptide(L)'
;MTTIVAFHAHADDPVLLSGGTLARAAADGHRVVVVVATNGMAAEHPTPRWGELEAAAAILGVRRVVHLGYADSGHGPVLYADPPGRQRFARADTEEAAHR
;
A
#
# COMPACT_ATOMS: atom_id res chain seq x y z
N MET A 1 -7.85 -21.32 -7.96
CA MET A 1 -7.84 -20.17 -7.02
C MET A 1 -6.39 -19.86 -6.67
N THR A 2 -5.91 -18.66 -7.01
CA THR A 2 -4.53 -18.20 -6.75
C THR A 2 -4.57 -16.97 -5.83
N THR A 3 -3.54 -16.77 -5.02
CA THR A 3 -3.38 -15.53 -4.25
C THR A 3 -2.52 -14.55 -5.03
N ILE A 4 -3.03 -13.33 -5.21
CA ILE A 4 -2.33 -12.23 -5.88
C ILE A 4 -2.09 -11.15 -4.84
N VAL A 5 -0.83 -10.78 -4.66
CA VAL A 5 -0.43 -9.65 -3.82
C VAL A 5 -0.07 -8.49 -4.75
N ALA A 6 -0.79 -7.39 -4.60
CA ALA A 6 -0.52 -6.13 -5.28
C ALA A 6 0.12 -5.17 -4.28
N PHE A 7 1.43 -4.97 -4.44
CA PHE A 7 2.23 -4.14 -3.54
C PHE A 7 2.43 -2.76 -4.17
N HIS A 8 2.08 -1.72 -3.42
CA HIS A 8 2.14 -0.33 -3.87
C HIS A 8 2.81 0.58 -2.84
N ALA A 9 3.29 1.75 -3.27
CA ALA A 9 3.92 2.69 -2.36
C ALA A 9 2.89 3.43 -1.51
N HIS A 10 1.77 3.84 -2.12
CA HIS A 10 0.76 4.71 -1.52
C HIS A 10 -0.67 4.16 -1.64
N ALA A 11 -1.60 4.78 -0.90
CA ALA A 11 -3.00 4.38 -0.81
C ALA A 11 -3.81 4.55 -2.10
N ASP A 12 -3.41 5.44 -3.00
CA ASP A 12 -4.09 5.72 -4.27
C ASP A 12 -3.50 4.94 -5.46
N ASP A 13 -2.23 4.55 -5.39
CA ASP A 13 -1.54 3.75 -6.41
C ASP A 13 -2.33 2.50 -6.90
N PRO A 14 -3.01 1.70 -6.06
CA PRO A 14 -3.68 0.48 -6.52
C PRO A 14 -4.80 0.75 -7.54
N VAL A 15 -5.46 1.91 -7.43
CA VAL A 15 -6.58 2.26 -8.32
C VAL A 15 -6.14 3.00 -9.57
N LEU A 16 -4.96 3.65 -9.56
CA LEU A 16 -4.49 4.46 -10.69
C LEU A 16 -4.13 3.62 -11.93
N LEU A 17 -3.43 2.50 -11.75
CA LEU A 17 -2.88 1.71 -12.87
C LEU A 17 -3.32 0.24 -12.86
N SER A 18 -3.75 -0.28 -11.71
CA SER A 18 -4.07 -1.70 -11.54
C SER A 18 -5.53 -2.00 -11.20
N GLY A 19 -6.36 -0.97 -10.96
CA GLY A 19 -7.73 -1.17 -10.44
C GLY A 19 -8.57 -2.15 -11.28
N GLY A 20 -8.58 -1.98 -12.60
CA GLY A 20 -9.29 -2.89 -13.51
C GLY A 20 -8.78 -4.34 -13.44
N THR A 21 -7.46 -4.53 -13.37
CA THR A 21 -6.83 -5.85 -13.23
C THR A 21 -7.18 -6.51 -11.89
N LEU A 22 -7.15 -5.73 -10.80
CA LEU A 22 -7.49 -6.22 -9.46
C LEU A 22 -8.97 -6.63 -9.38
N ALA A 23 -9.86 -5.80 -9.91
CA ALA A 23 -11.29 -6.11 -9.99
C ALA A 23 -11.55 -7.37 -10.81
N ARG A 24 -10.88 -7.50 -11.96
CA ARG A 24 -11.00 -8.69 -12.81
C ARG A 24 -10.52 -9.95 -12.08
N ALA A 25 -9.36 -9.89 -11.45
CA ALA A 25 -8.81 -11.02 -10.70
C ALA A 25 -9.74 -11.44 -9.55
N ALA A 26 -10.31 -10.48 -8.82
CA ALA A 26 -11.29 -10.76 -7.77
C ALA A 26 -12.57 -11.41 -8.34
N ALA A 27 -13.10 -10.89 -9.45
CA ALA A 27 -14.29 -11.43 -10.12
C ALA A 27 -14.06 -12.85 -10.67
N ASP A 28 -12.85 -13.15 -11.15
CA ASP A 28 -12.45 -14.49 -11.60
C ASP A 28 -12.19 -15.46 -10.42
N GLY A 29 -12.42 -15.03 -9.17
CA GLY A 29 -12.36 -15.87 -7.97
C GLY A 29 -10.97 -16.01 -7.35
N HIS A 30 -10.00 -15.16 -7.72
CA HIS A 30 -8.69 -15.12 -7.06
C HIS A 30 -8.76 -14.40 -5.71
N ARG A 31 -7.85 -14.75 -4.79
CA ARG A 31 -7.67 -14.03 -3.54
C ARG A 31 -6.74 -12.84 -3.79
N VAL A 32 -7.30 -11.65 -3.95
CA VAL A 32 -6.53 -10.42 -4.12
C VAL A 32 -6.23 -9.80 -2.75
N VAL A 33 -4.96 -9.49 -2.50
CA VAL A 33 -4.48 -8.75 -1.33
C VAL A 33 -3.77 -7.49 -1.81
N VAL A 34 -4.17 -6.33 -1.31
CA VAL A 34 -3.48 -5.06 -1.58
C VAL A 34 -2.61 -4.72 -0.37
N VAL A 35 -1.35 -4.41 -0.62
CA VAL A 35 -0.39 -3.96 0.40
C VAL A 35 0.08 -2.58 0.00
N VAL A 36 0.01 -1.62 0.92
CA VAL A 36 0.60 -0.29 0.74
C VAL A 36 1.73 -0.09 1.74
N ALA A 37 2.89 0.32 1.24
CA ALA A 37 4.08 0.48 2.05
C ALA A 37 3.98 1.70 2.98
N THR A 38 3.46 2.80 2.43
CA THR A 38 3.53 4.12 3.07
C THR A 38 2.20 4.84 3.07
N ASN A 39 2.12 5.84 3.94
CA ASN A 39 0.93 6.68 4.09
C ASN A 39 0.93 7.94 3.20
N GLY A 40 1.89 8.06 2.27
CA GLY A 40 2.07 9.21 1.39
C GLY A 40 2.77 10.42 2.03
N MET A 41 3.32 11.30 1.19
CA MET A 41 4.09 12.47 1.60
C MET A 41 3.33 13.32 2.63
N ALA A 42 3.96 13.53 3.79
CA ALA A 42 3.58 14.47 4.84
C ALA A 42 2.27 14.18 5.60
N ALA A 43 1.67 12.99 5.47
CA ALA A 43 0.45 12.71 6.20
C ALA A 43 0.73 12.31 7.67
N GLU A 44 0.02 12.94 8.62
CA GLU A 44 -0.07 12.49 10.02
C GLU A 44 -0.77 11.12 10.08
N HIS A 45 -0.34 10.24 10.98
CA HIS A 45 -1.07 8.98 11.21
C HIS A 45 -2.11 9.16 12.32
N PRO A 46 -3.35 8.66 12.14
CA PRO A 46 -3.91 8.05 10.94
C PRO A 46 -4.30 9.07 9.84
N THR A 47 -4.23 8.66 8.57
CA THR A 47 -4.61 9.51 7.43
C THR A 47 -6.04 9.20 6.98
N PRO A 48 -6.82 10.19 6.49
CA PRO A 48 -8.10 9.92 5.83
C PRO A 48 -7.98 8.98 4.62
N ARG A 49 -6.80 8.94 3.97
CA ARG A 49 -6.51 8.08 2.82
C ARG A 49 -6.64 6.59 3.13
N TRP A 50 -6.50 6.18 4.39
CA TRP A 50 -6.74 4.79 4.76
C TRP A 50 -8.20 4.37 4.52
N GLY A 51 -9.14 5.23 4.93
CA GLY A 51 -10.56 4.97 4.71
C GLY A 51 -10.92 4.94 3.22
N GLU A 52 -10.29 5.81 2.43
CA GLU A 52 -10.46 5.82 0.98
C GLU A 52 -9.92 4.54 0.31
N LEU A 53 -8.75 4.06 0.73
CA LEU A 53 -8.18 2.81 0.24
C LEU A 53 -9.07 1.62 0.58
N GLU A 54 -9.57 1.52 1.81
CA GLU A 54 -10.48 0.45 2.23
C GLU A 54 -11.79 0.48 1.42
N ALA A 55 -12.35 1.67 1.20
CA ALA A 55 -13.55 1.83 0.38
C ALA A 55 -13.32 1.42 -1.08
N ALA A 56 -12.20 1.84 -1.68
CA ALA A 56 -11.82 1.44 -3.03
C ALA A 56 -11.58 -0.07 -3.15
N ALA A 57 -10.86 -0.65 -2.18
CA ALA A 57 -10.58 -2.08 -2.12
C ALA A 57 -11.88 -2.90 -2.06
N ALA A 58 -12.86 -2.47 -1.27
CA ALA A 58 -14.18 -3.10 -1.21
C ALA A 58 -14.90 -3.07 -2.57
N ILE A 59 -14.86 -1.93 -3.28
CA ILE A 59 -15.45 -1.81 -4.63
C ILE A 59 -14.78 -2.77 -5.62
N LEU A 60 -13.45 -2.92 -5.54
CA LEU A 60 -12.68 -3.80 -6.42
C LEU A 60 -12.76 -5.28 -6.04
N GLY A 61 -13.44 -5.65 -4.96
CA GLY A 61 -13.51 -7.04 -4.49
C GLY A 61 -12.22 -7.57 -3.87
N VAL A 62 -11.31 -6.68 -3.45
CA VAL A 62 -10.08 -7.04 -2.73
C VAL A 62 -10.45 -7.73 -1.42
N ARG A 63 -9.74 -8.82 -1.09
CA ARG A 63 -10.05 -9.64 0.09
C ARG A 63 -9.37 -9.18 1.36
N ARG A 64 -8.27 -8.44 1.24
CA ARG A 64 -7.51 -7.89 2.36
C ARG A 64 -6.71 -6.69 1.91
N VAL A 65 -6.72 -5.64 2.73
CA VAL A 65 -5.82 -4.50 2.64
C VAL A 65 -4.80 -4.60 3.79
N VAL A 66 -3.54 -4.27 3.53
CA VAL A 66 -2.47 -4.20 4.53
C VAL A 66 -1.74 -2.87 4.40
N HIS A 67 -1.53 -2.19 5.53
CA HIS A 67 -0.66 -1.02 5.63
C HIS A 67 0.61 -1.40 6.39
N LEU A 68 1.79 -1.22 5.79
CA LEU A 68 3.04 -1.54 6.49
C LEU A 68 3.48 -0.48 7.49
N GLY A 69 3.01 0.76 7.32
CA GLY A 69 3.18 1.85 8.30
C GLY A 69 4.48 2.63 8.16
N TYR A 70 5.21 2.44 7.06
CA TYR A 70 6.43 3.18 6.79
C TYR A 70 6.12 4.62 6.37
N ALA A 71 7.07 5.50 6.65
CA ALA A 71 7.04 6.85 6.10
C ALA A 71 7.34 6.81 4.60
N ASP A 72 6.74 7.75 3.86
CA ASP A 72 7.08 7.98 2.46
C ASP A 72 8.58 8.27 2.32
N SER A 73 9.20 7.73 1.28
CA SER A 73 10.63 7.94 1.00
C SER A 73 10.88 9.23 0.24
N GLY A 74 9.85 9.81 -0.38
CA GLY A 74 9.97 10.91 -1.33
C GLY A 74 10.44 10.44 -2.70
N HIS A 75 10.69 11.40 -3.59
CA HIS A 75 11.15 11.16 -4.94
C HIS A 75 12.44 11.94 -5.23
N GLY A 76 13.25 11.43 -6.15
CA GLY A 76 14.50 12.07 -6.59
C GLY A 76 15.74 11.60 -5.83
N PRO A 77 16.87 12.32 -5.99
CA PRO A 77 18.19 11.84 -5.54
C PRO A 77 18.42 11.98 -4.03
N VAL A 78 17.59 12.75 -3.32
CA VAL A 78 17.77 13.04 -1.89
C VAL A 78 16.82 12.17 -1.08
N LEU A 79 17.39 11.25 -0.30
CA LEU A 79 16.64 10.50 0.72
C LEU A 79 16.76 11.21 2.07
N TYR A 80 15.71 11.94 2.45
CA TYR A 80 15.65 12.68 3.70
C TYR A 80 15.79 11.77 4.94
N ALA A 81 16.15 12.36 6.08
CA ALA A 81 16.15 11.65 7.37
C ALA A 81 14.76 11.06 7.69
N ASP A 82 14.75 10.00 8.49
CA ASP A 82 13.51 9.39 9.00
C ASP A 82 12.75 10.40 9.87
N PRO A 83 11.43 10.54 9.71
CA PRO A 83 10.63 11.34 10.63
C PRO A 83 10.56 10.68 12.02
N PRO A 84 10.25 11.43 13.08
CA PRO A 84 10.10 10.88 14.42
C PRO A 84 9.15 9.67 14.47
N GLY A 85 9.62 8.57 15.05
CA GLY A 85 8.84 7.36 15.28
C GLY A 85 8.51 6.51 14.04
N ARG A 86 9.03 6.85 12.85
CA ARG A 86 8.77 6.09 11.62
C ARG A 86 9.99 6.04 10.71
N GLN A 87 10.29 4.86 10.21
CA GLN A 87 11.32 4.65 9.19
C GLN A 87 10.76 4.92 7.79
N ARG A 88 11.54 5.54 6.90
CA ARG A 88 11.19 5.62 5.47
C ARG A 88 11.33 4.26 4.81
N PHE A 89 10.36 3.86 3.98
CA PHE A 89 10.34 2.52 3.39
C PHE A 89 11.60 2.16 2.60
N ALA A 90 12.25 3.12 1.93
CA ALA A 90 13.51 2.91 1.21
C ALA A 90 14.68 2.48 2.13
N ARG A 91 14.56 2.60 3.46
CA ARG A 91 15.52 2.09 4.44
C ARG A 91 15.05 0.82 5.14
N ALA A 92 13.83 0.33 4.85
CA ALA A 92 13.28 -0.83 5.52
C ALA A 92 14.11 -2.07 5.17
N ASP A 93 14.37 -2.89 6.19
CA ASP A 93 14.86 -4.23 5.96
C ASP A 93 13.77 -5.07 5.30
N THR A 94 14.13 -5.83 4.27
CA THR A 94 13.17 -6.57 3.46
C THR A 94 12.51 -7.69 4.25
N GLU A 95 13.26 -8.39 5.11
CA GLU A 95 12.71 -9.46 5.94
C GLU A 95 11.76 -8.88 6.98
N GLU A 96 12.14 -7.78 7.65
CA GLU A 96 11.25 -7.08 8.56
C GLU A 96 9.94 -6.65 7.88
N ALA A 97 10.03 -6.04 6.69
CA ALA A 97 8.87 -5.57 5.94
C ALA A 97 7.95 -6.72 5.49
N ALA A 98 8.52 -7.87 5.13
CA ALA A 98 7.76 -9.04 4.69
C ALA A 98 6.99 -9.75 5.83
N HIS A 99 7.39 -9.54 7.09
CA HIS A 99 6.73 -10.13 8.27
C HIS A 99 5.60 -9.26 8.86
N ARG A 100 5.37 -8.05 8.33
CA ARG A 100 4.31 -7.13 8.77
C ARG A 100 2.94 -7.46 8.17
#